data_AF-A0A1L7NMT3-F1
#
_entry.id   AF-A0A1L7NMT3-F1
#
_cell.length_a   1.000
_cell.length_b   1.000
_cell.length_c   1.000
_cell.angle_alpha   90.00
_cell.angle_beta   90.00
_cell.angle_gamma   90.00
#
_symmetry.space_group_name_H-M   'P 1'
#
loop_
_entity.id
_entity.type
_entity.pdbx_description
1 polymer ?
#
loop_
_entity_poly.entity_id
_entity_poly.type
_entity_poly.pdbx_seq_one_letter_code
_entity_poly.pdbx_strand_id
1 'polypeptide(L)'
;MVEADLSGASYSMDISVSEVPVLLVGNQVLDWPDSFNTLCGQLEHGGEDRLIIVMTDRAITFDERRRLSSLGNVRLTSVQDEPKRVRDLIRDWMRDRTMLGYRVLLVEDSKTDAYLASKYMAEVGVEVLHITSAVEVLDAIDAFQPDLIISDLHLPECEGDQMARIIRQDREATMPIIFLSAEGNSEKQLIAIAAGADGFIRKPLHKEPFIKVLKSTIRRSVALQNRMRRDPLTNLLNRSQFDSIMRRLSERGEVCALAVLDIDHFKKVNDTHGHPVGDQVICQLAKVLEDGVRSTDYVGRMGGEEFALLMPACDLANAEIVLNRLREKFALVAMTGEGGAEFRCTFSGGMTVLGKDASDAYKRADQALYDSKNTGRNRVTVRP
;
A
#
# COMPACT_ATOMS: atom_id res chain seq x y z
N MET A 1 -0.69 -8.99 -20.63
CA MET A 1 0.20 -10.06 -21.13
C MET A 1 0.02 -10.08 -22.63
N VAL A 2 1.07 -9.77 -23.39
CA VAL A 2 1.15 -10.18 -24.79
C VAL A 2 1.98 -11.46 -24.74
N GLU A 3 1.34 -12.61 -24.95
CA GLU A 3 2.06 -13.85 -25.22
C GLU A 3 2.60 -13.74 -26.65
N ALA A 4 3.92 -13.67 -26.79
CA ALA A 4 4.58 -13.80 -28.07
C ALA A 4 5.05 -15.24 -28.23
N ASP A 5 4.34 -15.98 -29.10
CA ASP A 5 4.81 -17.23 -29.68
C ASP A 5 6.04 -16.93 -30.54
N LEU A 6 7.21 -17.41 -30.12
CA LEU A 6 8.51 -17.17 -30.75
C LEU A 6 8.80 -18.15 -31.90
N SER A 7 7.77 -18.55 -32.64
CA SER A 7 7.92 -19.35 -33.85
C SER A 7 7.58 -18.52 -35.10
N GLY A 8 8.56 -17.73 -35.55
CA GLY A 8 8.63 -17.26 -36.94
C GLY A 8 7.67 -16.13 -37.35
N ALA A 9 7.90 -14.91 -36.86
CA ALA A 9 7.50 -13.69 -37.56
C ALA A 9 8.43 -12.53 -37.18
N SER A 10 9.10 -11.94 -38.17
CA SER A 10 9.88 -10.72 -38.01
C SER A 10 8.93 -9.54 -37.80
N TYR A 11 8.75 -9.13 -36.54
CA TYR A 11 8.18 -7.82 -36.20
C TYR A 11 9.30 -6.92 -35.70
N SER A 12 9.70 -5.96 -36.53
CA SER A 12 10.52 -4.82 -36.13
C SER A 12 9.63 -3.81 -35.37
N MET A 13 9.32 -4.13 -34.13
CA MET A 13 8.99 -3.11 -33.13
C MET A 13 10.18 -3.09 -32.17
N ASP A 14 11.12 -2.19 -32.41
CA ASP A 14 12.21 -1.89 -31.47
C ASP A 14 11.59 -1.23 -30.24
N ILE A 15 10.97 -2.02 -29.37
CA ILE A 15 10.62 -1.58 -28.03
C ILE A 15 11.95 -1.40 -27.31
N SER A 16 12.34 -0.15 -27.12
CA SER A 16 13.52 0.15 -26.33
C SER A 16 13.33 -0.44 -24.92
N VAL A 17 14.31 -1.19 -24.43
CA VAL A 17 14.36 -1.67 -23.03
C VAL A 17 14.18 -0.50 -22.03
N SER A 18 14.41 0.73 -22.48
CA SER A 18 14.16 1.95 -21.72
C SER A 18 12.69 2.20 -21.33
N GLU A 19 11.71 1.60 -22.02
CA GLU A 19 10.27 1.82 -21.79
C GLU A 19 9.61 0.73 -20.91
N VAL A 20 10.36 -0.31 -20.52
CA VAL A 20 9.80 -1.47 -19.81
C VAL A 20 9.85 -1.27 -18.28
N PRO A 21 8.70 -1.29 -17.56
CA PRO A 21 8.68 -1.06 -16.12
C PRO A 21 9.20 -2.27 -15.31
N VAL A 22 8.98 -3.50 -15.80
CA VAL A 22 9.42 -4.74 -15.15
C VAL A 22 10.16 -5.61 -16.14
N LEU A 23 11.38 -5.99 -15.81
CA LEU A 23 12.22 -6.92 -16.53
C LEU A 23 12.35 -8.22 -15.74
N LEU A 24 12.04 -9.34 -16.38
CA LEU A 24 12.32 -10.67 -15.85
C LEU A 24 13.55 -11.22 -16.57
N VAL A 25 14.53 -11.70 -15.81
CA VAL A 25 15.80 -12.21 -16.35
C VAL A 25 16.17 -13.52 -15.65
N GLY A 26 16.69 -14.49 -16.37
CA GLY A 26 17.27 -15.69 -15.78
C GLY A 26 18.65 -15.40 -15.16
N ASN A 27 19.05 -16.14 -14.14
CA ASN A 27 20.39 -16.04 -13.55
C ASN A 27 21.53 -16.32 -14.54
N GLN A 28 21.26 -16.98 -15.67
CA GLN A 28 22.25 -17.24 -16.74
C GLN A 28 22.82 -15.95 -17.35
N VAL A 29 22.17 -14.80 -17.16
CA VAL A 29 22.73 -13.50 -17.57
C VAL A 29 24.10 -13.23 -16.92
N LEU A 30 24.36 -13.81 -15.73
CA LEU A 30 25.64 -13.70 -15.03
C LEU A 30 26.77 -14.48 -15.70
N ASP A 31 26.42 -15.48 -16.52
CA ASP A 31 27.38 -16.31 -17.24
C ASP A 31 27.85 -15.63 -18.55
N TRP A 32 27.21 -14.52 -18.96
CA TRP A 32 27.49 -13.80 -20.19
C TRP A 32 27.87 -12.33 -19.93
N PRO A 33 29.16 -12.04 -19.64
CA PRO A 33 29.62 -10.71 -19.23
C PRO A 33 29.27 -9.59 -20.21
N ASP A 34 29.36 -9.84 -21.52
CA ASP A 34 29.07 -8.82 -22.54
C ASP A 34 27.58 -8.48 -22.61
N SER A 35 26.71 -9.49 -22.49
CA SER A 35 25.26 -9.30 -22.42
C SER A 35 24.86 -8.57 -21.13
N PHE A 36 25.48 -8.93 -20.00
CA PHE A 36 25.26 -8.27 -18.72
C PHE A 36 25.67 -6.80 -18.76
N ASN A 37 26.85 -6.49 -19.30
CA ASN A 37 27.34 -5.11 -19.43
C ASN A 37 26.48 -4.29 -20.38
N THR A 38 26.02 -4.88 -21.48
CA THR A 38 25.08 -4.23 -22.41
C THR A 38 23.76 -3.92 -21.72
N LEU A 39 23.22 -4.86 -20.94
CA LEU A 39 22.02 -4.67 -20.14
C LEU A 39 22.21 -3.55 -19.11
N CYS A 40 23.34 -3.53 -18.38
CA CYS A 40 23.67 -2.43 -17.48
C CYS A 40 23.63 -1.07 -18.21
N GLY A 41 24.31 -0.93 -19.35
CA GLY A 41 24.34 0.31 -20.12
C GLY A 41 22.96 0.77 -20.60
N GLN A 42 22.08 -0.16 -20.99
CA GLN A 42 20.70 0.17 -21.37
C GLN A 42 19.82 0.56 -20.17
N LEU A 43 20.18 0.11 -18.97
CA LEU A 43 19.45 0.37 -17.74
C LEU A 43 19.97 1.59 -16.96
N GLU A 44 21.16 2.11 -17.27
CA GLU A 44 21.79 3.26 -16.60
C GLU A 44 20.88 4.50 -16.51
N HIS A 45 19.98 4.69 -17.47
CA HIS A 45 19.07 5.84 -17.53
C HIS A 45 17.74 5.62 -16.79
N GLY A 46 17.48 4.44 -16.23
CA GLY A 46 16.21 4.06 -15.58
C GLY A 46 16.28 3.93 -14.05
N GLY A 47 17.37 4.39 -13.43
CA GLY A 47 17.72 4.18 -12.02
C GLY A 47 16.55 4.36 -11.04
N GLU A 48 16.32 3.34 -10.21
CA GLU A 48 15.29 3.21 -9.15
C GLU A 48 13.84 3.00 -9.59
N ASP A 49 13.55 3.22 -10.86
CA ASP A 49 12.20 3.21 -11.41
C ASP A 49 11.94 1.95 -12.26
N ARG A 50 12.70 0.86 -12.10
CA ARG A 50 12.42 -0.43 -12.77
C ARG A 50 12.46 -1.61 -11.82
N LEU A 51 11.46 -2.48 -11.96
CA LEU A 51 11.40 -3.87 -11.54
C LEU A 51 12.43 -4.75 -12.23
N ILE A 52 13.48 -5.25 -11.58
CA ILE A 52 14.26 -6.36 -12.16
C ILE A 52 14.08 -7.60 -11.29
N ILE A 53 13.39 -8.59 -11.82
CA ILE A 53 13.21 -9.88 -11.16
C ILE A 53 14.17 -10.87 -11.80
N VAL A 54 15.17 -11.31 -11.03
CA VAL A 54 16.08 -12.37 -11.47
C VAL A 54 15.54 -13.71 -10.97
N MET A 55 15.18 -14.58 -11.92
CA MET A 55 14.72 -15.93 -11.66
C MET A 55 15.92 -16.86 -11.54
N THR A 56 16.01 -17.58 -10.42
CA THR A 56 17.19 -18.37 -10.06
C THR A 56 16.83 -19.84 -9.95
N ASP A 57 17.56 -20.71 -10.62
CA ASP A 57 17.45 -22.17 -10.48
C ASP A 57 18.37 -22.75 -9.38
N ARG A 58 19.24 -21.90 -8.82
CA ARG A 58 20.22 -22.23 -7.79
C ARG A 58 20.37 -21.12 -6.77
N ALA A 59 21.01 -21.43 -5.65
CA ALA A 59 21.43 -20.41 -4.70
C ALA A 59 22.45 -19.46 -5.35
N ILE A 60 22.16 -18.15 -5.30
CA ILE A 60 23.04 -17.10 -5.81
C ILE A 60 24.01 -16.65 -4.72
N THR A 61 25.30 -16.70 -5.03
CA THR A 61 26.41 -16.33 -4.15
C THR A 61 26.44 -14.82 -3.87
N PHE A 62 27.25 -14.41 -2.88
CA PHE A 62 27.41 -12.99 -2.55
C PHE A 62 27.99 -12.18 -3.72
N ASP A 63 29.02 -12.69 -4.40
CA ASP A 63 29.66 -11.98 -5.52
C ASP A 63 28.73 -11.83 -6.71
N GLU A 64 27.89 -12.83 -6.98
CA GLU A 64 26.84 -12.74 -8.00
C GLU A 64 25.78 -11.70 -7.61
N ARG A 65 25.33 -11.68 -6.34
CA ARG A 65 24.41 -10.65 -5.83
C ARG A 65 24.99 -9.25 -5.97
N ARG A 66 26.29 -9.08 -5.68
CA ARG A 66 27.02 -7.82 -5.86
C ARG A 66 27.08 -7.41 -7.33
N ARG A 67 27.25 -8.35 -8.27
CA ARG A 67 27.17 -8.03 -9.71
C ARG A 67 25.77 -7.58 -10.07
N LEU A 68 24.75 -8.35 -9.71
CA LEU A 68 23.34 -8.05 -9.98
C LEU A 68 22.91 -6.68 -9.43
N SER A 69 23.44 -6.21 -8.30
CA SER A 69 23.06 -4.90 -7.76
C SER A 69 23.41 -3.73 -8.68
N SER A 70 24.31 -3.93 -9.65
CA SER A 70 24.63 -2.94 -10.70
C SER A 70 23.45 -2.68 -11.64
N LEU A 71 22.47 -3.60 -11.70
CA LEU A 71 21.25 -3.42 -12.47
C LEU A 71 20.21 -2.52 -11.75
N GLY A 72 20.46 -2.11 -10.50
CA GLY A 72 19.57 -1.28 -9.71
C GLY A 72 18.62 -2.07 -8.82
N ASN A 73 17.30 -1.90 -9.00
CA ASN A 73 16.30 -2.48 -8.10
C ASN A 73 16.00 -3.96 -8.45
N VAL A 74 16.90 -4.84 -8.02
CA VAL A 74 16.79 -6.28 -8.23
C VAL A 74 16.02 -6.98 -7.11
N ARG A 75 15.17 -7.94 -7.48
CA ARG A 75 14.57 -8.95 -6.60
C ARG A 75 14.92 -10.34 -7.13
N LEU A 76 15.20 -11.28 -6.23
CA LEU A 76 15.47 -12.66 -6.57
C LEU A 76 14.25 -13.52 -6.24
N THR A 77 13.92 -14.46 -7.12
CA THR A 77 12.89 -15.48 -6.89
C THR A 77 13.36 -16.79 -7.50
N SER A 78 13.00 -17.92 -6.89
CA SER A 78 13.31 -19.23 -7.44
C SER A 78 12.45 -19.51 -8.68
N VAL A 79 12.99 -20.19 -9.68
CA VAL A 79 12.19 -20.75 -10.80
C VAL A 79 11.18 -21.80 -10.31
N GLN A 80 11.39 -22.34 -9.11
CA GLN A 80 10.48 -23.29 -8.47
C GLN A 80 9.38 -22.59 -7.65
N ASP A 81 9.45 -21.28 -7.46
CA ASP A 81 8.39 -20.54 -6.75
C ASP A 81 7.10 -20.53 -7.59
N GLU A 82 5.94 -20.50 -6.92
CA GLU A 82 4.67 -20.36 -7.62
C GLU A 82 4.63 -19.07 -8.44
N PRO A 83 3.99 -19.04 -9.64
CA PRO A 83 3.83 -17.83 -10.45
C PRO A 83 3.20 -16.64 -9.69
N LYS A 84 2.47 -16.92 -8.60
CA LYS A 84 1.94 -15.90 -7.70
C LYS A 84 3.06 -15.05 -7.07
N ARG A 85 4.22 -15.62 -6.76
CA ARG A 85 5.33 -14.90 -6.14
C ARG A 85 5.84 -13.75 -7.01
N VAL A 86 5.97 -13.97 -8.32
CA VAL A 86 6.32 -12.94 -9.30
C VAL A 86 5.25 -11.85 -9.33
N ARG A 87 3.97 -12.23 -9.35
CA ARG A 87 2.85 -11.28 -9.31
C ARG A 87 2.88 -10.42 -8.05
N ASP A 88 3.15 -11.01 -6.89
CA ASP A 88 3.23 -10.30 -5.62
C ASP A 88 4.42 -9.32 -5.62
N LEU A 89 5.60 -9.72 -6.13
CA LEU A 89 6.76 -8.83 -6.30
C LEU A 89 6.46 -7.63 -7.21
N ILE A 90 5.75 -7.86 -8.31
CA ILE A 90 5.33 -6.79 -9.24
C ILE A 90 4.29 -5.89 -8.56
N ARG A 91 3.28 -6.47 -7.89
CA ARG A 91 2.23 -5.74 -7.18
C ARG A 91 2.80 -4.86 -6.08
N ASP A 92 3.71 -5.38 -5.27
CA ASP A 92 4.39 -4.66 -4.19
C ASP A 92 5.24 -3.53 -4.76
N TRP A 93 6.03 -3.81 -5.80
CA TRP A 93 6.82 -2.77 -6.45
C TRP A 93 5.96 -1.69 -7.11
N MET A 94 4.85 -2.05 -7.76
CA MET A 94 3.92 -1.08 -8.34
C MET A 94 3.31 -0.19 -7.26
N ARG A 95 2.89 -0.77 -6.12
CA ARG A 95 2.43 -0.02 -4.94
C ARG A 95 3.51 0.92 -4.41
N ASP A 96 4.77 0.48 -4.37
CA ASP A 96 5.93 1.28 -3.92
C ASP A 96 6.31 2.41 -4.88
N ARG A 97 5.78 2.38 -6.11
CA ARG A 97 6.18 3.29 -7.19
C ARG A 97 5.21 4.43 -7.40
N THR A 98 3.92 4.16 -7.28
CA THR A 98 2.90 5.19 -7.35
C THR A 98 2.81 5.88 -5.99
N MET A 99 3.25 7.14 -5.90
CA MET A 99 2.97 7.97 -4.72
C MET A 99 1.51 8.50 -4.72
N LEU A 100 0.67 7.92 -5.58
CA LEU A 100 -0.75 8.21 -5.73
C LEU A 100 -1.47 8.06 -4.39
N GLY A 101 -2.03 9.17 -3.93
CA GLY A 101 -2.85 9.22 -2.73
C GLY A 101 -2.10 9.45 -1.42
N TYR A 102 -0.77 9.61 -1.44
CA TYR A 102 -0.06 10.16 -0.29
C TYR A 102 -0.34 11.66 -0.16
N ARG A 103 -0.56 12.10 1.07
CA ARG A 103 -0.88 13.49 1.39
C ARG A 103 0.31 14.17 2.02
N VAL A 104 0.83 15.22 1.39
CA VAL A 104 1.94 16.03 1.92
C VAL A 104 1.43 17.41 2.31
N LEU A 105 1.64 17.77 3.56
CA LEU A 105 1.48 19.15 4.02
C LEU A 105 2.80 19.89 3.78
N LEU A 106 2.76 20.93 2.94
CA LEU A 106 3.88 21.79 2.63
C LEU A 106 3.73 23.12 3.39
N VAL A 107 4.70 23.46 4.23
CA VAL A 107 4.77 24.72 5.00
C VAL A 107 5.92 25.55 4.45
N GLU A 108 5.62 26.57 3.65
CA GLU A 108 6.64 27.33 2.92
C GLU A 108 6.12 28.73 2.60
N ASP A 109 6.84 29.78 3.04
CA ASP A 109 6.47 31.18 2.82
C ASP A 109 6.93 31.70 1.44
N SER A 110 8.01 31.13 0.88
CA SER A 110 8.48 31.42 -0.46
C SER A 110 7.58 30.81 -1.53
N LYS A 111 6.80 31.66 -2.22
CA LYS A 111 5.93 31.25 -3.34
C LYS A 111 6.69 30.47 -4.43
N THR A 112 7.94 30.82 -4.69
CA THR A 112 8.77 30.18 -5.71
C THR A 112 9.14 28.76 -5.32
N ASP A 113 9.62 28.56 -4.09
CA ASP A 113 9.99 27.24 -3.58
C ASP A 113 8.76 26.36 -3.41
N ALA A 114 7.66 26.93 -2.90
CA ALA A 114 6.39 26.24 -2.75
C ALA A 114 5.85 25.73 -4.09
N TYR A 115 5.87 26.57 -5.12
CA TYR A 115 5.47 26.19 -6.47
C TYR A 115 6.34 25.05 -7.02
N LEU A 116 7.65 25.14 -6.85
CA LEU A 116 8.58 24.13 -7.38
C LEU A 116 8.43 22.78 -6.67
N ALA A 117 8.34 22.78 -5.34
CA ALA A 117 8.10 21.58 -4.54
C ALA A 117 6.77 20.93 -4.90
N SER A 118 5.69 21.73 -4.97
CA SER A 118 4.35 21.26 -5.33
C SER A 118 4.33 20.65 -6.73
N LYS A 119 5.00 21.29 -7.69
CA LYS A 119 5.12 20.76 -9.06
C LYS A 119 5.79 19.39 -9.07
N TYR A 120 6.94 19.24 -8.40
CA TYR A 120 7.65 17.97 -8.35
C TYR A 120 6.81 16.86 -7.69
N MET A 121 6.14 17.17 -6.58
CA MET A 121 5.26 16.23 -5.88
C MET A 121 4.05 15.80 -6.73
N ALA A 122 3.42 16.74 -7.43
CA ALA A 122 2.27 16.44 -8.29
C ALA A 122 2.65 15.50 -9.45
N GLU A 123 3.84 15.65 -10.04
CA GLU A 123 4.33 14.78 -11.12
C GLU A 123 4.49 13.31 -10.70
N VAL A 124 4.66 13.02 -9.40
CA VAL A 124 4.73 11.65 -8.86
C VAL A 124 3.41 11.17 -8.24
N GLY A 125 2.34 11.99 -8.30
CA GLY A 125 1.00 11.65 -7.86
C GLY A 125 0.67 11.95 -6.39
N VAL A 126 1.52 12.72 -5.71
CA VAL A 126 1.28 13.14 -4.31
C VAL A 126 0.23 14.25 -4.28
N GLU A 127 -0.72 14.15 -3.35
CA GLU A 127 -1.67 15.22 -3.03
C GLU A 127 -0.98 16.22 -2.09
N VAL A 128 -0.93 17.49 -2.47
CA VAL A 128 -0.22 18.54 -1.70
C VAL A 128 -1.22 19.57 -1.18
N LEU A 129 -1.19 19.81 0.13
CA LEU A 129 -1.77 21.01 0.74
C LEU A 129 -0.63 21.96 1.07
N HIS A 130 -0.64 23.16 0.50
CA HIS A 130 0.34 24.20 0.80
C HIS A 130 -0.26 25.24 1.76
N ILE A 131 0.45 25.50 2.85
CA ILE A 131 0.21 26.61 3.77
C ILE A 131 1.45 27.49 3.85
N THR A 132 1.26 28.79 4.09
CA THR A 132 2.35 29.79 4.12
C THR A 132 2.77 30.20 5.53
N SER A 133 2.05 29.75 6.56
CA SER A 133 2.26 30.15 7.95
C SER A 133 2.29 28.92 8.86
N ALA A 134 3.21 28.91 9.82
CA ALA A 134 3.26 27.87 10.84
C ALA A 134 2.02 27.88 11.76
N VAL A 135 1.29 29.00 11.83
CA VAL A 135 0.09 29.15 12.69
C VAL A 135 -1.03 28.19 12.26
N GLU A 136 -1.14 27.92 10.97
CA GLU A 136 -2.19 27.08 10.38
C GLU A 136 -1.87 25.57 10.47
N VAL A 137 -0.68 25.19 10.99
CA VAL A 137 -0.17 23.82 10.85
C VAL A 137 -1.03 22.78 11.57
N LEU A 138 -1.55 23.09 12.76
CA LEU A 138 -2.34 22.13 13.55
C LEU A 138 -3.72 21.90 12.92
N ASP A 139 -4.40 22.98 12.55
CA ASP A 139 -5.69 22.91 11.85
C ASP A 139 -5.56 22.19 10.50
N ALA A 140 -4.46 22.45 9.78
CA ALA A 140 -4.15 21.76 8.54
C ALA A 140 -3.88 20.27 8.77
N ILE A 141 -3.17 19.88 9.84
CA ILE A 141 -2.97 18.47 10.18
C ILE A 141 -4.31 17.79 10.45
N ASP A 142 -5.20 18.41 11.22
CA ASP A 142 -6.48 17.81 11.58
C ASP A 142 -7.39 17.63 10.35
N ALA A 143 -7.50 18.65 9.51
CA ALA A 143 -8.35 18.62 8.32
C ALA A 143 -7.75 17.79 7.17
N PHE A 144 -6.43 17.88 6.97
CA PHE A 144 -5.74 17.28 5.85
C PHE A 144 -5.10 15.94 6.17
N GLN A 145 -4.99 15.52 7.43
CA GLN A 145 -4.45 14.22 7.83
C GLN A 145 -3.21 13.80 7.00
N PRO A 146 -2.14 14.61 6.99
CA PRO A 146 -0.99 14.37 6.10
C PRO A 146 -0.22 13.11 6.48
N ASP A 147 0.25 12.37 5.47
CA ASP A 147 1.17 11.26 5.64
C ASP A 147 2.62 11.73 5.86
N LEU A 148 2.94 12.97 5.49
CA LEU A 148 4.25 13.59 5.65
C LEU A 148 4.13 15.12 5.66
N ILE A 149 4.99 15.78 6.44
CA ILE A 149 5.12 17.24 6.45
C ILE A 149 6.47 17.63 5.83
N ILE A 150 6.45 18.57 4.88
CA ILE A 150 7.64 19.27 4.40
C ILE A 150 7.53 20.71 4.86
N SER A 151 8.55 21.22 5.53
CA SER A 151 8.56 22.60 6.05
C SER A 151 9.84 23.32 5.67
N ASP A 152 9.77 24.62 5.40
CA ASP A 152 10.98 25.45 5.53
C ASP A 152 11.49 25.34 6.98
N LEU A 153 12.81 25.36 7.14
CA LEU A 153 13.47 25.47 8.43
C LEU A 153 13.29 26.88 9.00
N HIS A 154 13.22 27.91 8.16
CA HIS A 154 13.06 29.29 8.60
C HIS A 154 11.69 29.83 8.16
N LEU A 155 10.71 29.80 9.07
CA LEU A 155 9.42 30.41 8.85
C LEU A 155 9.33 31.75 9.62
N PRO A 156 8.49 32.70 9.17
CA PRO A 156 8.34 33.99 9.84
C PRO A 156 7.96 33.89 11.33
N GLU A 157 7.19 32.88 11.71
CA GLU A 157 6.63 32.74 13.06
C GLU A 157 7.50 31.89 14.00
N CYS A 158 8.20 30.89 13.47
CA CYS A 158 9.07 30.02 14.25
C CYS A 158 10.10 29.30 13.39
N GLU A 159 11.14 28.79 14.05
CA GLU A 159 12.08 27.86 13.43
C GLU A 159 11.43 26.48 13.28
N GLY A 160 11.81 25.74 12.23
CA GLY A 160 11.20 24.46 11.89
C GLY A 160 11.30 23.42 13.01
N ASP A 161 12.40 23.42 13.77
CA ASP A 161 12.59 22.55 14.94
C ASP A 161 11.59 22.87 16.07
N GLN A 162 11.27 24.15 16.27
CA GLN A 162 10.25 24.58 17.21
C GLN A 162 8.87 24.12 16.73
N MET A 163 8.58 24.24 15.44
CA MET A 163 7.34 23.75 14.85
C MET A 163 7.18 22.23 15.02
N ALA A 164 8.22 21.45 14.75
CA ALA A 164 8.21 20.00 14.99
C ALA A 164 7.91 19.68 16.45
N ARG A 165 8.52 20.39 17.40
CA ARG A 165 8.23 20.21 18.83
C ARG A 165 6.79 20.56 19.19
N ILE A 166 6.18 21.57 18.57
CA ILE A 166 4.77 21.93 18.75
C ILE A 166 3.88 20.80 18.26
N ILE A 167 4.11 20.30 17.04
CA ILE A 167 3.36 19.18 16.45
C ILE A 167 3.44 17.94 17.35
N ARG A 168 4.63 17.62 17.86
CA ARG A 168 4.86 16.45 18.75
C ARG A 168 4.34 16.61 20.18
N GLN A 169 3.70 17.73 20.53
CA GLN A 169 2.96 17.82 21.79
C GLN A 169 1.73 16.91 21.78
N ASP A 170 1.17 16.66 20.59
CA ASP A 170 0.22 15.57 20.38
C ASP A 170 0.97 14.24 20.20
N ARG A 171 0.60 13.24 21.00
CA ARG A 171 1.21 11.91 20.95
C ARG A 171 0.81 11.11 19.71
N GLU A 172 -0.32 11.43 19.11
CA GLU A 172 -0.81 10.75 17.90
C GLU A 172 -0.14 11.29 16.62
N ALA A 173 0.43 12.50 16.69
CA ALA A 173 1.15 13.14 15.59
C ALA A 173 2.51 12.44 15.33
N THR A 174 2.47 11.37 14.54
CA THR A 174 3.62 10.49 14.26
C THR A 174 4.15 10.57 12.84
N MET A 175 3.51 11.36 11.97
CA MET A 175 3.93 11.54 10.57
C MET A 175 5.35 12.12 10.50
N PRO A 176 6.17 11.69 9.51
CA PRO A 176 7.52 12.20 9.34
C PRO A 176 7.54 13.69 8.98
N ILE A 177 8.58 14.39 9.42
CA ILE A 177 8.81 15.81 9.10
C ILE A 177 10.14 15.96 8.36
N ILE A 178 10.10 16.57 7.17
CA ILE A 178 11.28 16.92 6.36
C ILE A 178 11.47 18.44 6.37
N PHE A 179 12.69 18.91 6.61
CA PHE A 179 13.00 20.34 6.50
C PHE A 179 13.67 20.70 5.16
N LEU A 180 13.25 21.81 4.57
CA LEU A 180 13.93 22.50 3.48
C LEU A 180 14.90 23.52 4.09
N SER A 181 16.17 23.51 3.69
CA SER A 181 17.18 24.42 4.26
C SER A 181 18.09 25.01 3.19
N ALA A 182 18.33 26.32 3.26
CA ALA A 182 19.31 27.01 2.43
C ALA A 182 20.76 26.87 2.93
N GLU A 183 20.97 26.43 4.18
CA GLU A 183 22.29 26.41 4.80
C GLU A 183 23.06 25.11 4.55
N GLY A 184 24.35 25.25 4.26
CA GLY A 184 25.29 24.13 4.14
C GLY A 184 25.98 23.74 5.45
N ASN A 185 25.61 24.36 6.58
CA ASN A 185 26.28 24.14 7.86
C ASN A 185 25.73 22.88 8.57
N SER A 186 26.62 21.92 8.81
CA SER A 186 26.33 20.62 9.43
C SER A 186 25.78 20.72 10.87
N GLU A 187 26.06 21.79 11.62
CA GLU A 187 25.60 21.93 13.01
C GLU A 187 24.09 22.15 13.13
N LYS A 188 23.50 22.98 12.26
CA LYS A 188 22.04 23.19 12.25
C LYS A 188 21.27 21.98 11.71
N GLN A 189 21.89 21.21 10.81
CA GLN A 189 21.36 19.91 10.39
C GLN A 189 21.31 18.90 11.56
N LEU A 190 22.35 18.90 12.41
CA LEU A 190 22.39 18.07 13.62
C LEU A 190 21.31 18.47 14.64
N ILE A 191 21.05 19.77 14.83
CA ILE A 191 19.99 20.27 15.72
C ILE A 191 18.60 19.87 15.20
N ALA A 192 18.35 20.01 13.89
CA ALA A 192 17.09 19.59 13.28
C ALA A 192 16.84 18.08 13.42
N ILE A 193 17.88 17.25 13.23
CA ILE A 193 17.79 15.79 13.48
C ILE A 193 17.47 15.51 14.95
N ALA A 194 18.13 16.19 15.89
CA ALA A 194 17.87 16.03 17.32
C ALA A 194 16.46 16.47 17.75
N ALA A 195 15.85 17.41 17.01
CA ALA A 195 14.49 17.88 17.22
C ALA A 195 13.40 16.97 16.60
N GLY A 196 13.79 15.86 15.96
CA GLY A 196 12.85 14.88 15.42
C GLY A 196 12.57 15.02 13.92
N ALA A 197 13.45 15.66 13.15
CA ALA A 197 13.39 15.62 11.69
C ALA A 197 13.72 14.22 11.15
N ASP A 198 12.91 13.73 10.22
CA ASP A 198 13.11 12.47 9.51
C ASP A 198 13.98 12.61 8.25
N GLY A 199 14.23 13.85 7.83
CA GLY A 199 15.07 14.17 6.68
C GLY A 199 15.26 15.68 6.49
N PHE A 200 16.21 16.01 5.62
CA PHE A 200 16.46 17.38 5.17
C PHE A 200 16.68 17.41 3.66
N ILE A 201 16.26 18.50 3.02
CA ILE A 201 16.47 18.77 1.61
C ILE A 201 17.10 20.15 1.49
N ARG A 202 18.21 20.23 0.75
CA ARG A 202 18.92 21.48 0.55
C ARG A 202 18.27 22.30 -0.56
N LYS A 203 18.10 23.61 -0.32
CA LYS A 203 17.75 24.61 -1.34
C LYS A 203 19.02 25.06 -2.09
N PRO A 204 18.96 25.35 -3.41
CA PRO A 204 17.77 25.32 -4.26
C PRO A 204 17.28 23.90 -4.54
N LEU A 205 15.96 23.75 -4.71
CA LEU A 205 15.35 22.43 -4.91
C LEU A 205 15.72 21.88 -6.30
N HIS A 206 16.34 20.70 -6.30
CA HIS A 206 16.55 19.90 -7.50
C HIS A 206 15.61 18.70 -7.50
N LYS A 207 14.95 18.46 -8.64
CA LYS A 207 13.91 17.43 -8.80
C LYS A 207 14.34 16.06 -8.29
N GLU A 208 15.44 15.53 -8.82
CA GLU A 208 15.88 14.15 -8.52
C GLU A 208 16.20 13.94 -7.03
N PRO A 209 17.06 14.76 -6.37
CA PRO A 209 17.27 14.66 -4.93
C PRO A 209 16.00 14.82 -4.11
N PHE A 210 15.13 15.78 -4.46
CA PHE A 210 13.89 16.04 -3.74
C PHE A 210 12.95 14.83 -3.78
N ILE A 211 12.70 14.28 -4.97
CA ILE A 211 11.85 13.10 -5.14
C ILE A 211 12.43 11.87 -4.42
N LYS A 212 13.76 11.70 -4.44
CA LYS A 212 14.42 10.59 -3.77
C LYS A 212 14.26 10.66 -2.24
N VAL A 213 14.46 11.84 -1.65
CA VAL A 213 14.26 12.04 -0.21
C VAL A 213 12.79 11.87 0.17
N LEU A 214 11.87 12.43 -0.63
CA LEU A 214 10.43 12.26 -0.45
C LEU A 214 10.01 10.77 -0.47
N LYS A 215 10.36 10.04 -1.54
CA LYS A 215 10.06 8.61 -1.70
C LYS A 215 10.67 7.80 -0.55
N SER A 216 11.94 8.03 -0.20
CA SER A 216 12.60 7.25 0.86
C SER A 216 12.02 7.53 2.25
N THR A 217 11.65 8.76 2.56
CA THR A 217 11.08 9.13 3.86
C THR A 217 9.66 8.59 4.01
N ILE A 218 8.83 8.73 2.98
CA ILE A 218 7.50 8.11 2.96
C ILE A 218 7.63 6.61 3.06
N ARG A 219 8.53 5.94 2.32
CA ARG A 219 8.76 4.50 2.45
C ARG A 219 9.21 4.07 3.84
N ARG A 220 10.06 4.84 4.53
CA ARG A 220 10.47 4.55 5.91
C ARG A 220 9.32 4.70 6.89
N SER A 221 8.58 5.81 6.78
CA SER A 221 7.37 6.06 7.56
C SER A 221 6.35 4.95 7.32
N VAL A 222 6.09 4.61 6.07
CA VAL A 222 5.21 3.53 5.63
C VAL A 222 5.73 2.16 6.04
N ALA A 223 7.03 1.88 6.11
CA ALA A 223 7.52 0.59 6.60
C ALA A 223 7.31 0.44 8.12
N LEU A 224 7.46 1.53 8.88
CA LEU A 224 7.14 1.59 10.30
C LEU A 224 5.62 1.56 10.55
N GLN A 225 4.86 2.29 9.74
CA GLN A 225 3.41 2.42 9.81
C GLN A 225 2.68 1.22 9.18
N ASN A 226 3.23 0.50 8.19
CA ASN A 226 2.59 -0.67 7.57
C ASN A 226 2.48 -1.82 8.57
N ARG A 227 3.41 -1.93 9.54
CA ARG A 227 3.26 -2.81 10.70
C ARG A 227 2.08 -2.39 11.59
N MET A 228 1.70 -1.12 11.56
CA MET A 228 0.60 -0.53 12.35
C MET A 228 -0.70 -0.33 11.56
N ARG A 229 -0.70 -0.44 10.22
CA ARG A 229 -1.87 -0.22 9.33
C ARG A 229 -2.42 -1.52 8.74
N ARG A 230 -1.64 -2.60 8.76
CA ARG A 230 -2.06 -3.92 8.28
C ARG A 230 -2.23 -4.91 9.42
N ASP A 231 -3.10 -5.88 9.19
CA ASP A 231 -3.26 -7.02 10.09
C ASP A 231 -2.08 -8.00 9.90
N PRO A 232 -1.38 -8.42 10.97
CA PRO A 232 -0.15 -9.20 10.87
C PRO A 232 -0.37 -10.62 10.33
N LEU A 233 -1.59 -11.17 10.43
CA LEU A 233 -1.90 -12.51 9.97
C LEU A 233 -2.24 -12.53 8.48
N THR A 234 -3.09 -11.59 8.05
CA THR A 234 -3.69 -11.59 6.71
C THR A 234 -3.06 -10.61 5.74
N ASN A 235 -2.26 -9.66 6.25
CA ASN A 235 -1.74 -8.52 5.51
C ASN A 235 -2.84 -7.62 4.89
N LEU A 236 -4.11 -7.77 5.29
CA LEU A 236 -5.18 -6.83 4.91
C LEU A 236 -5.07 -5.53 5.71
N LEU A 237 -5.91 -4.53 5.42
CA LEU A 237 -6.04 -3.38 6.30
C LEU A 237 -6.46 -3.86 7.70
N ASN A 238 -5.85 -3.30 8.74
CA ASN A 238 -6.39 -3.51 10.07
C ASN A 238 -7.59 -2.58 10.32
N ARG A 239 -8.27 -2.82 11.44
CA ARG A 239 -9.45 -2.06 11.85
C ARG A 239 -9.24 -0.54 11.83
N SER A 240 -8.16 -0.05 12.46
CA SER A 240 -7.88 1.39 12.55
C SER A 240 -7.79 2.04 11.16
N GLN A 241 -7.02 1.43 10.25
CA GLN A 241 -6.86 1.96 8.90
C GLN A 241 -8.15 1.86 8.07
N PHE A 242 -8.90 0.77 8.23
CA PHE A 242 -10.19 0.60 7.56
C PHE A 242 -11.21 1.66 8.02
N ASP A 243 -11.33 1.88 9.32
CA ASP A 243 -12.24 2.87 9.92
C ASP A 243 -11.91 4.30 9.46
N SER A 244 -10.61 4.64 9.34
CA SER A 244 -10.15 5.92 8.80
C SER A 244 -10.59 6.13 7.34
N ILE A 245 -10.40 5.13 6.48
CA ILE A 245 -10.81 5.18 5.07
C ILE A 245 -12.33 5.27 4.96
N MET A 246 -13.06 4.48 5.75
CA MET A 246 -14.51 4.49 5.80
C MET A 246 -15.05 5.89 6.13
N ARG A 247 -14.51 6.55 7.16
CA ARG A 247 -14.90 7.90 7.56
C ARG A 247 -14.69 8.90 6.42
N ARG A 248 -13.51 8.87 5.78
CA ARG A 248 -13.17 9.75 4.66
C ARG A 248 -14.12 9.58 3.47
N LEU A 249 -14.45 8.34 3.09
CA LEU A 249 -15.39 8.08 2.00
C LEU A 249 -16.82 8.54 2.36
N SER A 250 -17.20 8.38 3.62
CA SER A 250 -18.50 8.82 4.13
C SER A 250 -18.66 10.34 4.11
N GLU A 251 -17.63 11.08 4.53
CA GLU A 251 -17.59 12.55 4.52
C GLU A 251 -17.69 13.14 3.09
N ARG A 252 -17.07 12.47 2.11
CA ARG A 252 -17.16 12.86 0.69
C ARG A 252 -18.54 12.61 0.09
N GLY A 253 -19.38 11.78 0.72
CA GLY A 253 -20.70 11.45 0.25
C GLY A 253 -20.72 10.69 -1.09
N GLU A 254 -19.63 10.02 -1.44
CA GLU A 254 -19.53 9.21 -2.66
C GLU A 254 -20.44 7.97 -2.54
N VAL A 255 -20.93 7.49 -3.69
CA VAL A 255 -21.66 6.21 -3.74
C VAL A 255 -20.70 5.11 -3.31
N CYS A 256 -20.95 4.48 -2.17
CA CYS A 256 -20.09 3.44 -1.64
C CYS A 256 -20.92 2.39 -0.90
N ALA A 257 -20.69 1.12 -1.23
CA ALA A 257 -21.24 -0.01 -0.49
C ALA A 257 -20.26 -0.45 0.61
N LEU A 258 -20.80 -0.71 1.80
CA LEU A 258 -20.09 -1.29 2.95
C LEU A 258 -20.61 -2.70 3.19
N ALA A 259 -19.71 -3.67 3.30
CA ALA A 259 -20.03 -5.02 3.73
C ALA A 259 -19.20 -5.44 4.96
N VAL A 260 -19.85 -6.13 5.90
CA VAL A 260 -19.23 -6.76 7.07
C VAL A 260 -19.45 -8.25 7.00
N LEU A 261 -18.39 -9.03 7.18
CA LEU A 261 -18.35 -10.48 6.96
C LEU A 261 -17.82 -11.20 8.20
N ASP A 262 -18.25 -12.44 8.36
CA ASP A 262 -17.80 -13.33 9.42
C ASP A 262 -17.78 -14.79 8.95
N ILE A 263 -16.71 -15.51 9.30
CA ILE A 263 -16.54 -16.92 8.93
C ILE A 263 -17.53 -17.78 9.73
N ASP A 264 -18.36 -18.52 9.01
CA ASP A 264 -19.38 -19.35 9.62
C ASP A 264 -18.76 -20.48 10.45
N HIS A 265 -19.22 -20.61 11.69
CA HIS A 265 -18.80 -21.67 12.61
C HIS A 265 -17.28 -21.70 12.90
N PHE A 266 -16.59 -20.57 12.81
CA PHE A 266 -15.14 -20.50 12.98
C PHE A 266 -14.63 -21.05 14.32
N LYS A 267 -15.36 -20.79 15.42
CA LYS A 267 -15.05 -21.41 16.73
C LYS A 267 -14.97 -22.95 16.65
N LYS A 268 -15.89 -23.59 15.93
CA LYS A 268 -15.89 -25.06 15.75
C LYS A 268 -14.65 -25.52 14.97
N VAL A 269 -14.19 -24.74 14.00
CA VAL A 269 -12.94 -25.03 13.27
C VAL A 269 -11.75 -25.04 14.22
N ASN A 270 -11.61 -24.00 15.05
CA ASN A 270 -10.55 -23.93 16.06
C ASN A 270 -10.63 -25.07 17.08
N ASP A 271 -11.84 -25.36 17.58
CA ASP A 271 -12.06 -26.42 18.57
C ASP A 271 -11.78 -27.83 18.01
N THR A 272 -11.94 -28.03 16.68
CA THR A 272 -11.78 -29.34 16.02
C THR A 272 -10.38 -29.56 15.45
N HIS A 273 -9.74 -28.52 14.92
CA HIS A 273 -8.50 -28.62 14.14
C HIS A 273 -7.34 -27.79 14.70
N GLY A 274 -7.59 -27.05 15.79
CA GLY A 274 -6.61 -26.17 16.42
C GLY A 274 -6.47 -24.81 15.73
N HIS A 275 -5.91 -23.86 16.48
CA HIS A 275 -5.68 -22.49 16.02
C HIS A 275 -4.83 -22.36 14.74
N PRO A 276 -3.76 -23.17 14.52
CA PRO A 276 -2.98 -23.07 13.29
C PRO A 276 -3.81 -23.31 12.02
N VAL A 277 -4.77 -24.23 12.07
CA VAL A 277 -5.70 -24.49 10.95
C VAL A 277 -6.71 -23.35 10.83
N GLY A 278 -7.20 -22.81 11.95
CA GLY A 278 -8.03 -21.60 11.95
C GLY A 278 -7.34 -20.41 11.28
N ASP A 279 -6.07 -20.17 11.59
CA ASP A 279 -5.26 -19.12 10.97
C ASP A 279 -5.14 -19.32 9.45
N GLN A 280 -5.01 -20.56 8.98
CA GLN A 280 -5.03 -20.87 7.55
C GLN A 280 -6.37 -20.53 6.90
N VAL A 281 -7.49 -20.83 7.57
CA VAL A 281 -8.84 -20.47 7.08
C VAL A 281 -8.97 -18.95 6.93
N ILE A 282 -8.52 -18.18 7.94
CA ILE A 282 -8.52 -16.71 7.92
C ILE A 282 -7.67 -16.19 6.73
N CYS A 283 -6.44 -16.69 6.59
CA CYS A 283 -5.55 -16.31 5.49
C CYS A 283 -6.15 -16.64 4.12
N GLN A 284 -6.85 -17.76 4.01
CA GLN A 284 -7.47 -18.19 2.78
C GLN A 284 -8.68 -17.34 2.41
N LEU A 285 -9.52 -16.95 3.39
CA LEU A 285 -10.58 -15.98 3.14
C LEU A 285 -9.98 -14.63 2.71
N ALA A 286 -8.97 -14.14 3.43
CA ALA A 286 -8.29 -12.90 3.08
C ALA A 286 -7.81 -12.87 1.63
N LYS A 287 -7.18 -13.96 1.18
CA LYS A 287 -6.73 -14.14 -0.22
C LYS A 287 -7.90 -14.15 -1.21
N VAL A 288 -9.01 -14.83 -0.88
CA VAL A 288 -10.21 -14.85 -1.74
C VAL A 288 -10.80 -13.46 -1.89
N LEU A 289 -10.89 -12.69 -0.80
CA LEU A 289 -11.40 -11.33 -0.81
C LEU A 289 -10.47 -10.41 -1.61
N GLU A 290 -9.16 -10.36 -1.29
CA GLU A 290 -8.21 -9.46 -1.97
C GLU A 290 -8.10 -9.76 -3.48
N ASP A 291 -8.10 -11.03 -3.89
CA ASP A 291 -8.01 -11.40 -5.31
C ASP A 291 -9.33 -11.24 -6.08
N GLY A 292 -10.45 -11.02 -5.38
CA GLY A 292 -11.78 -10.96 -5.99
C GLY A 292 -12.43 -9.58 -6.00
N VAL A 293 -11.73 -8.54 -5.53
CA VAL A 293 -12.16 -7.13 -5.57
C VAL A 293 -11.30 -6.29 -6.52
N ARG A 294 -11.72 -5.07 -6.82
CA ARG A 294 -10.96 -4.13 -7.67
C ARG A 294 -9.81 -3.51 -6.87
N SER A 295 -8.82 -2.95 -7.57
CA SER A 295 -7.72 -2.20 -6.93
C SER A 295 -8.19 -0.93 -6.20
N THR A 296 -9.39 -0.44 -6.49
CA THR A 296 -10.05 0.71 -5.86
C THR A 296 -10.86 0.33 -4.62
N ASP A 297 -11.09 -0.96 -4.39
CA ASP A 297 -11.87 -1.45 -3.27
C ASP A 297 -10.93 -1.69 -2.07
N TYR A 298 -11.47 -1.56 -0.86
CA TYR A 298 -10.71 -1.73 0.38
C TYR A 298 -11.20 -2.95 1.13
N VAL A 299 -10.28 -3.80 1.57
CA VAL A 299 -10.56 -4.99 2.38
C VAL A 299 -9.78 -4.89 3.68
N GLY A 300 -10.47 -5.07 4.80
CA GLY A 300 -9.86 -5.06 6.12
C GLY A 300 -10.28 -6.26 6.98
N ARG A 301 -9.43 -6.61 7.94
CA ARG A 301 -9.76 -7.55 9.04
C ARG A 301 -10.06 -6.74 10.30
N MET A 302 -11.27 -6.90 10.83
CA MET A 302 -11.77 -6.12 11.96
C MET A 302 -11.30 -6.71 13.30
N GLY A 303 -11.08 -8.03 13.33
CA GLY A 303 -10.57 -8.79 14.47
C GLY A 303 -11.07 -10.23 14.40
N GLY A 304 -10.33 -11.20 14.97
CA GLY A 304 -10.77 -12.60 14.99
C GLY A 304 -11.09 -13.14 13.59
N GLU A 305 -12.33 -13.59 13.39
CA GLU A 305 -12.89 -14.05 12.12
C GLU A 305 -13.66 -13.00 11.30
N GLU A 306 -13.64 -11.73 11.73
CA GLU A 306 -14.42 -10.64 11.14
C GLU A 306 -13.65 -9.86 10.08
N PHE A 307 -14.28 -9.61 8.95
CA PHE A 307 -13.74 -8.85 7.82
C PHE A 307 -14.72 -7.76 7.37
N ALA A 308 -14.21 -6.74 6.69
CA ALA A 308 -15.05 -5.70 6.11
C ALA A 308 -14.53 -5.26 4.74
N LEU A 309 -15.45 -4.85 3.87
CA LEU A 309 -15.17 -4.36 2.52
C LEU A 309 -15.83 -2.99 2.30
N LEU A 310 -15.09 -2.09 1.66
CA LEU A 310 -15.63 -0.85 1.08
C LEU A 310 -15.47 -0.92 -0.43
N MET A 311 -16.56 -0.68 -1.16
CA MET A 311 -16.58 -0.66 -2.62
C MET A 311 -17.01 0.74 -3.09
N PRO A 312 -16.05 1.67 -3.28
CA PRO A 312 -16.35 2.99 -3.82
C PRO A 312 -16.90 2.92 -5.24
N ALA A 313 -17.73 3.89 -5.62
CA ALA A 313 -18.42 3.96 -6.90
C ALA A 313 -19.19 2.66 -7.24
N CYS A 314 -19.74 1.99 -6.23
CA CYS A 314 -20.49 0.75 -6.37
C CYS A 314 -21.83 0.85 -5.63
N ASP A 315 -22.92 0.58 -6.33
CA ASP A 315 -24.25 0.48 -5.72
C ASP A 315 -24.44 -0.88 -5.03
N LEU A 316 -25.50 -0.98 -4.22
CA LEU A 316 -25.81 -2.19 -3.47
C LEU A 316 -26.03 -3.43 -4.35
N ALA A 317 -26.68 -3.26 -5.52
CA ALA A 317 -26.98 -4.40 -6.39
C ALA A 317 -25.70 -5.01 -6.97
N ASN A 318 -24.78 -4.19 -7.46
CA ASN A 318 -23.49 -4.66 -7.99
C ASN A 318 -22.60 -5.20 -6.87
N ALA A 319 -22.60 -4.55 -5.70
CA ALA A 319 -21.87 -5.01 -4.53
C ALA A 319 -22.36 -6.40 -4.06
N GLU A 320 -23.66 -6.67 -4.11
CA GLU A 320 -24.25 -7.96 -3.76
C GLU A 320 -23.78 -9.08 -4.69
N ILE A 321 -23.71 -8.80 -6.00
CA ILE A 321 -23.19 -9.75 -7.00
C ILE A 321 -21.72 -10.09 -6.71
N VAL A 322 -20.90 -9.06 -6.45
CA VAL A 322 -19.48 -9.26 -6.11
C VAL A 322 -19.34 -10.09 -4.84
N LEU A 323 -20.10 -9.77 -3.80
CA LEU A 323 -19.97 -10.44 -2.51
C LEU A 323 -20.47 -11.88 -2.54
N ASN A 324 -21.56 -12.17 -3.28
CA ASN A 324 -22.01 -13.55 -3.49
C ASN A 324 -21.02 -14.37 -4.31
N ARG A 325 -20.39 -13.79 -5.33
CA ARG A 325 -19.31 -14.46 -6.07
C ARG A 325 -18.14 -14.82 -5.14
N LEU A 326 -17.74 -13.91 -4.25
CA LEU A 326 -16.69 -14.16 -3.25
C LEU A 326 -17.09 -15.27 -2.29
N ARG A 327 -18.35 -15.26 -1.83
CA ARG A 327 -18.93 -16.27 -0.94
C ARG A 327 -18.88 -17.67 -1.55
N GLU A 328 -19.36 -17.81 -2.78
CA GLU A 328 -19.34 -19.08 -3.51
C GLU A 328 -17.91 -19.56 -3.77
N LYS A 329 -17.01 -18.65 -4.14
CA LYS A 329 -15.59 -18.98 -4.34
C LYS A 329 -14.95 -19.49 -3.06
N PHE A 330 -15.19 -18.85 -1.92
CA PHE A 330 -14.65 -19.29 -0.63
C PHE A 330 -15.22 -20.65 -0.22
N ALA A 331 -16.52 -20.88 -0.42
CA ALA A 331 -17.19 -22.14 -0.10
C ALA A 331 -16.62 -23.35 -0.86
N LEU A 332 -15.99 -23.13 -2.02
CA LEU A 332 -15.36 -24.19 -2.82
C LEU A 332 -13.92 -24.50 -2.38
N VAL A 333 -13.29 -23.64 -1.59
CA VAL A 333 -11.90 -23.86 -1.17
C VAL A 333 -11.81 -25.03 -0.19
N ALA A 334 -11.19 -26.12 -0.63
CA ALA A 334 -10.83 -27.23 0.24
C ALA A 334 -9.65 -26.84 1.14
N MET A 335 -9.79 -27.14 2.43
CA MET A 335 -8.79 -26.91 3.46
C MET A 335 -8.42 -28.26 4.08
N THR A 336 -7.17 -28.40 4.50
CA THR A 336 -6.68 -29.62 5.13
C THR A 336 -6.71 -29.46 6.65
N GLY A 337 -7.53 -30.26 7.32
CA GLY A 337 -7.63 -30.29 8.78
C GLY A 337 -6.50 -31.11 9.42
N GLU A 338 -6.48 -31.11 10.75
CA GLU A 338 -5.60 -31.98 11.53
C GLU A 338 -5.84 -33.46 11.17
N GLY A 339 -4.78 -34.19 10.85
CA GLY A 339 -4.86 -35.58 10.38
C GLY A 339 -5.10 -35.78 8.88
N GLY A 340 -5.15 -34.69 8.08
CA GLY A 340 -5.17 -34.77 6.62
C GLY A 340 -6.56 -34.85 5.99
N ALA A 341 -7.64 -34.76 6.77
CA ALA A 341 -9.00 -34.74 6.25
C ALA A 341 -9.34 -33.40 5.60
N GLU A 342 -10.01 -33.41 4.44
CA GLU A 342 -10.49 -32.19 3.80
C GLU A 342 -11.79 -31.68 4.42
N PHE A 343 -11.87 -30.37 4.63
CA PHE A 343 -13.09 -29.66 5.00
C PHE A 343 -13.22 -28.36 4.22
N ARG A 344 -14.40 -27.73 4.29
CA ARG A 344 -14.71 -26.46 3.63
C ARG A 344 -15.39 -25.52 4.64
N CYS A 345 -15.15 -24.23 4.48
CA CYS A 345 -15.77 -23.19 5.29
C CYS A 345 -16.63 -22.28 4.41
N THR A 346 -17.59 -21.62 5.03
CA THR A 346 -18.40 -20.57 4.40
C THR A 346 -18.27 -19.28 5.20
N PHE A 347 -18.75 -18.17 4.65
CA PHE A 347 -18.91 -16.93 5.41
C PHE A 347 -20.32 -16.38 5.20
N SER A 348 -20.78 -15.63 6.18
CA SER A 348 -21.98 -14.82 6.09
C SER A 348 -21.61 -13.35 5.95
N GLY A 349 -22.42 -12.58 5.23
CA GLY A 349 -22.20 -11.15 5.01
C GLY A 349 -23.45 -10.32 5.29
N GLY A 350 -23.24 -9.10 5.77
CA GLY A 350 -24.23 -8.05 5.86
C GLY A 350 -23.76 -6.83 5.08
N MET A 351 -24.66 -6.17 4.35
CA MET A 351 -24.30 -5.08 3.45
C MET A 351 -25.29 -3.90 3.50
N THR A 352 -24.77 -2.68 3.33
CA THR A 352 -25.52 -1.42 3.33
C THR A 352 -24.82 -0.38 2.45
N VAL A 353 -25.51 0.72 2.13
CA VAL A 353 -24.82 1.94 1.68
C VAL A 353 -24.06 2.57 2.84
N LEU A 354 -22.88 3.13 2.55
CA LEU A 354 -22.05 3.83 3.52
C LEU A 354 -22.69 5.15 3.99
N GLY A 355 -23.27 5.93 3.06
CA GLY A 355 -23.90 7.21 3.39
C GLY A 355 -22.95 8.22 4.05
N LYS A 356 -23.51 9.23 4.73
CA LYS A 356 -22.76 10.32 5.39
C LYS A 356 -22.40 10.06 6.86
N ASP A 357 -22.93 8.99 7.45
CA ASP A 357 -22.62 8.58 8.81
C ASP A 357 -22.06 7.15 8.79
N ALA A 358 -20.74 7.06 8.84
CA ALA A 358 -20.00 5.80 8.85
C ALA A 358 -20.35 4.90 10.04
N SER A 359 -20.66 5.48 11.22
CA SER A 359 -20.99 4.69 12.42
C SER A 359 -22.35 4.02 12.27
N ASP A 360 -23.33 4.76 11.77
CA ASP A 360 -24.67 4.26 11.51
C ASP A 360 -24.68 3.21 10.39
N ALA A 361 -23.90 3.43 9.32
CA ALA A 361 -23.72 2.43 8.28
C ALA A 361 -23.10 1.13 8.81
N TYR A 362 -22.04 1.21 9.62
CA TYR A 362 -21.45 0.00 10.19
C TYR A 362 -22.46 -0.80 11.03
N LYS A 363 -23.30 -0.12 11.82
CA LYS A 363 -24.38 -0.76 12.60
C LYS A 363 -25.43 -1.43 11.71
N ARG A 364 -25.82 -0.80 10.60
CA ARG A 364 -26.75 -1.43 9.63
C ARG A 364 -26.15 -2.67 8.98
N ALA A 365 -24.87 -2.62 8.59
CA ALA A 365 -24.15 -3.74 8.00
C ALA A 365 -24.05 -4.91 9.00
N ASP A 366 -23.68 -4.62 10.25
CA ASP A 366 -23.60 -5.62 11.32
C ASP A 366 -24.95 -6.27 11.62
N GLN A 367 -26.02 -5.47 11.65
CA GLN A 367 -27.38 -6.00 11.82
C GLN A 367 -27.82 -6.88 10.63
N ALA A 368 -27.42 -6.54 9.40
CA ALA A 368 -27.66 -7.39 8.24
C ALA A 368 -26.85 -8.70 8.33
N LEU A 369 -25.62 -8.65 8.85
CA LEU A 369 -24.80 -9.85 9.08
C LEU A 369 -25.43 -10.75 10.13
N TYR A 370 -25.97 -10.16 11.21
CA TYR A 370 -26.72 -10.88 12.22
C TYR A 370 -27.93 -11.62 11.62
N ASP A 371 -28.68 -10.97 10.73
CA ASP A 371 -29.79 -11.61 10.01
C ASP A 371 -29.31 -12.77 9.13
N SER A 372 -28.18 -12.61 8.43
CA SER A 372 -27.55 -13.69 7.65
C SER A 372 -27.20 -14.91 8.52
N LYS A 373 -26.62 -14.67 9.71
CA LYS A 373 -26.25 -15.73 10.65
C LYS A 373 -27.47 -16.48 11.19
N ASN A 374 -28.57 -15.77 11.45
CA ASN A 374 -29.78 -16.36 12.02
C ASN A 374 -30.70 -17.03 10.99
N THR A 375 -30.60 -16.66 9.71
CA THR A 375 -31.44 -17.23 8.65
C THR A 375 -30.80 -18.41 7.93
N GLY A 376 -29.73 -18.98 8.49
CA GLY A 376 -29.12 -20.23 8.00
C GLY A 376 -27.70 -20.11 7.49
N ARG A 377 -27.04 -18.95 7.69
CA ARG A 377 -25.64 -18.69 7.30
C ARG A 377 -25.39 -18.83 5.79
N ASN A 378 -24.12 -18.76 5.37
CA ASN A 378 -23.66 -18.86 3.99
C ASN A 378 -24.50 -18.01 3.02
N ARG A 379 -24.73 -16.74 3.39
CA ARG A 379 -25.55 -15.80 2.63
C ARG A 379 -25.15 -14.37 2.87
N VAL A 380 -25.61 -13.50 1.99
CA VAL A 380 -25.51 -12.05 2.10
C VAL A 380 -26.90 -11.49 2.33
N THR A 381 -27.05 -10.62 3.33
CA THR A 381 -28.28 -9.86 3.56
C THR A 381 -27.99 -8.38 3.33
N VAL A 382 -28.90 -7.69 2.63
CA VAL A 382 -28.79 -6.26 2.36
C VAL A 382 -29.78 -5.50 3.24
N ARG A 383 -29.29 -4.45 3.91
CA ARG A 383 -30.12 -3.45 4.57
C ARG A 383 -29.82 -2.09 3.94
N PRO A 384 -30.80 -1.43 3.31
CA PRO A 384 -30.59 -0.16 2.63
C PRO A 384 -30.27 0.99 3.58
#